data_AF-A0A6C0CTE3-F1
#
_entry.id   AF-A0A6C0CTE3-F1
#
_cell.length_a   1.000
_cell.length_b   1.000
_cell.length_c   1.000
_cell.angle_alpha   90.00
_cell.angle_beta   90.00
_cell.angle_gamma   90.00
#
_symmetry.space_group_name_H-M   'P 1'
#
loop_
_entity.id
_entity.type
_entity.pdbx_description
1 polymer ?
#
loop_
_entity_poly.entity_id
_entity_poly.type
_entity_poly.pdbx_seq_one_letter_code
_entity_poly.pdbx_strand_id
1 'polypeptide(L)'
;MDFVRYDTTSFYNDFPINANSKEYIKLKTMFEYIKETYSCFNPSLKSEIYTKKMIKKPQVISNNEIHAGKKNLISCLNKLTKENYNIIFRKILLAVQVNDVKEFVQQIIQTCLNSKVYHELYVGLIIHLYCSGKEQISSCISEIINEYFDCICHLDFFKLNDDEKNQEESYNDFCDRVNAKCKKIFTIKVFFMFHLSEELSKHLTKTPQDIIQILSSFLEECIHQNNKECTELILLCIKDCYENKDEIKIPSIHLKTPIVWKEMTKIDFKLPKIIQEYIDTGNPVPKVRFICLDLLALLNKHQQNQKQ
;
A
#
# COMPACT_ATOMS: atom_id res chain seq x y z
N MET A 1 18.73 -8.99 6.75
CA MET A 1 18.21 -9.92 7.79
C MET A 1 16.69 -9.95 7.71
N ASP A 2 16.15 -10.85 6.89
CA ASP A 2 14.71 -10.98 6.59
C ASP A 2 13.99 -12.00 7.48
N PHE A 3 14.03 -11.80 8.81
CA PHE A 3 13.39 -12.73 9.75
C PHE A 3 12.21 -12.17 10.55
N VAL A 4 11.67 -11.00 10.19
CA VAL A 4 10.59 -10.38 10.97
C VAL A 4 9.44 -9.93 10.06
N ARG A 5 8.69 -10.89 9.52
CA ARG A 5 7.29 -10.68 9.07
C ARG A 5 6.52 -11.94 8.66
N TYR A 6 6.92 -13.13 9.11
CA TYR A 6 6.01 -14.26 9.06
C TYR A 6 5.08 -14.20 10.26
N ASP A 7 3.80 -14.06 9.96
CA ASP A 7 2.70 -14.37 10.85
C ASP A 7 2.91 -15.81 11.36
N THR A 8 3.22 -15.97 12.64
CA THR A 8 3.53 -17.27 13.26
C THR A 8 2.34 -18.23 13.27
N THR A 9 1.20 -17.83 12.73
CA THR A 9 0.00 -18.65 12.57
C THR A 9 0.09 -19.65 11.42
N SER A 10 0.98 -19.45 10.43
CA SER A 10 1.14 -20.39 9.30
C SER A 10 1.89 -21.69 9.64
N PHE A 11 2.52 -21.78 10.82
CA PHE A 11 3.30 -22.95 11.22
C PHE A 11 2.47 -24.06 11.88
N TYR A 12 1.16 -23.88 12.06
CA TYR A 12 0.38 -24.78 12.90
C TYR A 12 -0.30 -25.94 12.19
N ASN A 13 -0.40 -26.00 10.85
CA ASN A 13 -1.35 -26.94 10.26
C ASN A 13 -0.86 -28.08 9.36
N ASP A 14 0.34 -28.13 8.75
CA ASP A 14 0.60 -29.25 7.81
C ASP A 14 2.04 -29.80 7.69
N PHE A 15 2.99 -29.45 8.58
CA PHE A 15 4.27 -30.16 8.65
C PHE A 15 4.63 -30.48 10.09
N PRO A 16 4.73 -31.76 10.50
CA PRO A 16 5.25 -32.12 11.82
C PRO A 16 6.74 -31.80 11.84
N ILE A 17 7.09 -30.56 12.19
CA ILE A 17 8.47 -30.19 12.48
C ILE A 17 8.86 -31.00 13.72
N ASN A 18 9.76 -31.96 13.55
CA ASN A 18 10.33 -32.69 14.66
C ASN A 18 11.12 -31.70 15.53
N ALA A 19 10.54 -31.30 16.67
CA ALA A 19 11.13 -30.37 17.63
C ALA A 19 12.46 -30.87 18.23
N ASN A 20 12.80 -32.15 18.01
CA ASN A 20 14.05 -32.77 18.42
C ASN A 20 15.09 -32.82 17.30
N SER A 21 14.80 -32.29 16.10
CA SER A 21 15.80 -32.23 15.03
C SER A 21 16.92 -31.25 15.39
N LYS A 22 18.16 -31.59 14.99
CA LYS A 22 19.34 -30.75 15.26
C LYS A 22 19.21 -29.39 14.59
N GLU A 23 18.59 -29.36 13.42
CA GLU A 23 18.32 -28.16 12.63
C GLU A 23 17.36 -27.21 13.35
N TYR A 24 16.27 -27.73 13.93
CA TYR A 24 15.32 -26.94 14.71
C TYR A 24 15.96 -26.38 15.99
N ILE A 25 16.71 -27.22 16.72
CA ILE A 25 17.42 -26.81 17.93
C ILE A 25 18.41 -25.69 17.60
N LYS A 26 19.20 -25.84 16.53
CA LYS A 26 20.16 -24.82 16.08
C LYS A 26 19.48 -23.51 15.71
N LEU A 27 18.36 -23.58 14.98
CA LEU A 27 17.58 -22.40 14.60
C LEU A 27 17.00 -21.69 15.84
N LYS A 28 16.44 -22.46 16.78
CA LYS A 28 15.90 -21.95 18.05
C LYS A 28 16.97 -21.25 18.88
N THR A 29 18.15 -21.86 19.04
CA THR A 29 19.27 -21.25 19.76
C THR A 29 19.76 -19.96 19.09
N MET A 30 19.84 -19.91 17.75
CA MET A 30 20.20 -18.67 17.04
C MET A 30 19.14 -17.57 17.24
N PHE A 31 17.85 -17.92 17.24
CA PHE A 31 16.77 -16.97 17.52
C PHE A 31 16.78 -16.46 18.96
N GLU A 32 17.04 -17.33 19.94
CA GLU A 32 17.18 -16.92 21.34
C GLU A 32 18.38 -15.99 21.53
N TYR A 33 19.53 -16.31 20.92
CA TYR A 33 20.71 -15.43 20.91
C TYR A 33 20.41 -14.06 20.29
N ILE A 34 19.70 -14.00 19.15
CA ILE A 34 19.29 -12.73 18.53
C ILE A 34 18.36 -11.94 19.47
N LYS A 35 17.42 -12.61 20.15
CA LYS A 35 16.52 -11.95 21.09
C LYS A 35 17.23 -11.37 22.31
N GLU A 36 18.24 -12.07 22.82
CA GLU A 36 19.06 -11.63 23.95
C GLU A 36 20.03 -10.50 23.57
N THR A 37 20.62 -10.58 22.37
CA THR A 37 21.69 -9.67 21.92
C THR A 37 21.17 -8.34 21.38
N TYR A 38 20.01 -8.33 20.70
CA TYR A 38 19.50 -7.14 20.03
C TYR A 38 18.38 -6.47 20.83
N SER A 39 18.59 -5.20 21.19
CA SER A 39 17.75 -4.37 22.06
C SER A 39 16.32 -4.08 21.56
N CYS A 40 16.02 -4.45 20.31
CA CYS A 40 14.67 -4.44 19.76
C CYS A 40 13.78 -5.58 20.30
N PHE A 41 14.36 -6.66 20.84
CA PHE A 41 13.63 -7.84 21.31
C PHE A 41 13.64 -8.04 22.84
N ASN A 42 14.47 -7.29 23.57
CA ASN A 42 14.61 -7.42 25.02
C ASN A 42 14.00 -6.18 25.74
N PRO A 43 12.72 -6.22 26.17
CA PRO A 43 12.04 -5.07 26.77
C PRO A 43 12.55 -4.73 28.17
N SER A 44 13.22 -5.65 28.86
CA SER A 44 13.81 -5.44 30.19
C SER A 44 15.08 -4.58 30.17
N LEU A 45 15.79 -4.50 29.03
CA LEU A 45 16.91 -3.56 28.85
C LEU A 45 16.44 -2.11 28.58
N LYS A 46 15.12 -1.87 28.49
CA LYS A 46 14.52 -0.54 28.31
C LYS A 46 13.87 0.03 29.58
N SER A 47 13.86 -0.71 30.69
CA SER A 47 13.12 -0.31 31.90
C SER A 47 13.72 0.88 32.65
N GLU A 48 14.96 1.28 32.37
CA GLU A 48 15.55 2.47 33.02
C GLU A 48 15.57 3.74 32.14
N ILE A 49 15.18 3.68 30.85
CA ILE A 49 15.31 4.85 29.94
C ILE A 49 14.00 5.26 29.25
N TYR A 50 12.92 4.48 29.34
CA TYR A 50 11.64 4.83 28.70
C TYR A 50 10.50 5.01 29.69
N THR A 51 10.44 6.19 30.33
CA THR A 51 9.16 6.83 30.64
C THR A 51 8.24 6.74 29.40
N LYS A 52 7.05 6.13 29.55
CA LYS A 52 5.91 6.11 28.61
C LYS A 52 6.09 7.04 27.39
N LYS A 53 6.79 6.58 26.35
CA LYS A 53 6.78 7.29 25.06
C LYS A 53 5.63 6.72 24.25
N MET A 54 4.54 7.49 24.20
CA MET A 54 3.52 7.40 23.17
C MET A 54 4.18 7.10 21.82
N ILE A 55 3.59 6.17 21.06
CA ILE A 55 3.93 5.95 19.65
C ILE A 55 4.02 7.33 19.00
N LYS A 56 5.24 7.74 18.60
CA LYS A 56 5.45 9.05 18.00
C LYS A 56 4.68 9.08 16.68
N LYS A 57 3.65 9.92 16.65
CA LYS A 57 2.89 10.27 15.44
C LYS A 57 3.87 10.67 14.33
N PRO A 58 3.55 10.41 13.05
CA PRO A 58 4.35 10.93 11.95
C PRO A 58 4.49 12.44 12.12
N GLN A 59 5.73 12.93 12.19
CA GLN A 59 6.02 14.36 12.15
C GLN A 59 6.41 14.70 10.72
N VAL A 60 5.57 15.48 10.04
CA VAL A 60 5.93 16.09 8.76
C VAL A 60 6.93 17.21 9.05
N ILE A 61 8.18 17.05 8.62
CA ILE A 61 9.21 18.09 8.69
C ILE A 61 8.91 19.07 7.55
N SER A 62 8.56 20.32 7.89
CA SER A 62 8.33 21.37 6.89
C SER A 62 9.62 22.15 6.63
N ASN A 63 10.12 22.12 5.40
CA ASN A 63 11.09 23.11 4.94
C ASN A 63 10.32 24.23 4.21
N ASN A 64 10.61 25.47 4.61
CA ASN A 64 10.24 26.76 4.02
C ASN A 64 8.86 27.35 4.33
N GLU A 65 8.87 28.69 4.31
CA GLU A 65 7.91 29.69 4.79
C GLU A 65 6.43 29.37 4.46
N ILE A 66 5.56 29.43 5.48
CA ILE A 66 4.23 28.80 5.44
C ILE A 66 3.13 29.83 5.73
N HIS A 67 2.21 30.00 4.77
CA HIS A 67 0.93 30.70 4.95
C HIS A 67 0.06 30.06 6.07
N ALA A 68 -0.68 30.86 6.83
CA ALA A 68 -1.41 30.40 8.03
C ALA A 68 -2.35 29.20 7.80
N GLY A 69 -2.97 29.08 6.61
CA GLY A 69 -3.80 27.94 6.23
C GLY A 69 -3.04 26.61 6.16
N LYS A 70 -1.80 26.62 5.65
CA LYS A 70 -0.97 25.42 5.46
C LYS A 70 -0.40 24.87 6.77
N LYS A 71 -0.05 25.73 7.74
CA LYS A 71 0.30 25.28 9.11
C LYS A 71 -0.89 24.56 9.79
N ASN A 72 -2.10 25.07 9.57
CA ASN A 72 -3.31 24.48 10.14
C ASN A 72 -3.63 23.11 9.52
N LEU A 73 -3.43 22.93 8.21
CA LEU A 73 -3.61 21.64 7.53
C LEU A 73 -2.67 20.57 8.09
N ILE A 74 -1.35 20.83 8.13
CA ILE A 74 -0.38 19.85 8.62
C ILE A 74 -0.67 19.44 10.07
N SER A 75 -1.01 20.42 10.93
CA SER A 75 -1.42 20.17 12.31
C SER A 75 -2.67 19.29 12.40
N CYS A 76 -3.64 19.49 11.50
CA CYS A 76 -4.83 18.66 11.40
C CYS A 76 -4.50 17.24 10.94
N LEU A 77 -3.70 17.08 9.88
CA LEU A 77 -3.32 15.76 9.35
C LEU A 77 -2.51 14.94 10.36
N ASN A 78 -1.63 15.57 11.14
CA ASN A 78 -0.89 14.92 12.22
C ASN A 78 -1.78 14.47 13.38
N LYS A 79 -2.97 15.06 13.52
CA LYS A 79 -3.96 14.71 14.55
C LYS A 79 -5.02 13.74 14.04
N LEU A 80 -5.07 13.43 12.76
CA LEU A 80 -6.11 12.63 12.14
C LEU A 80 -6.17 11.20 12.71
N THR A 81 -7.31 10.86 13.31
CA THR A 81 -7.64 9.52 13.79
C THR A 81 -9.09 9.18 13.41
N LYS A 82 -9.48 7.92 13.56
CA LYS A 82 -10.89 7.50 13.38
C LYS A 82 -11.84 8.26 14.31
N GLU A 83 -11.44 8.45 15.56
CA GLU A 83 -12.27 9.08 16.61
C GLU A 83 -12.53 10.57 16.36
N ASN A 84 -11.53 11.31 15.86
CA ASN A 84 -11.64 12.76 15.67
C ASN A 84 -11.81 13.17 14.20
N TYR A 85 -12.04 12.19 13.31
CA TYR A 85 -12.14 12.37 11.87
C TYR A 85 -13.11 13.51 11.51
N ASN A 86 -14.34 13.47 12.02
CA ASN A 86 -15.37 14.47 11.72
C ASN A 86 -14.97 15.88 12.17
N ILE A 87 -14.31 15.99 13.32
CA ILE A 87 -13.86 17.26 13.86
C ILE A 87 -12.77 17.85 12.97
N ILE A 88 -11.81 17.02 12.55
CA ILE A 88 -10.72 17.45 11.67
C ILE A 88 -11.23 17.78 10.27
N PHE A 89 -12.12 16.96 9.72
CA PHE A 89 -12.75 17.24 8.43
C PHE A 89 -13.42 18.60 8.42
N ARG A 90 -14.26 18.92 9.43
CA ARG A 90 -14.91 20.24 9.51
C ARG A 90 -13.90 21.38 9.55
N LYS A 91 -12.79 21.23 10.29
CA LYS A 91 -11.72 22.23 10.31
C LYS A 91 -11.07 22.41 8.95
N ILE A 92 -10.81 21.32 8.24
CA ILE A 92 -10.26 21.36 6.88
C ILE A 92 -11.27 22.03 5.94
N LEU A 93 -12.53 21.63 5.95
CA LEU A 93 -13.59 22.17 5.08
C LEU A 93 -13.80 23.69 5.26
N LEU A 94 -13.69 24.20 6.49
CA LEU A 94 -13.78 25.63 6.79
C LEU A 94 -12.51 26.40 6.36
N ALA A 95 -11.35 25.74 6.38
CA ALA A 95 -10.08 26.35 6.01
C ALA A 95 -9.82 26.33 4.51
N VAL A 96 -10.35 25.35 3.78
CA VAL A 96 -10.17 25.20 2.34
C VAL A 96 -10.93 26.29 1.59
N GLN A 97 -10.17 27.18 0.96
CA GLN A 97 -10.64 28.12 -0.05
C GLN A 97 -10.45 27.53 -1.44
N VAL A 98 -11.28 27.92 -2.41
CA VAL A 98 -11.23 27.40 -3.79
C VAL A 98 -9.82 27.53 -4.40
N ASN A 99 -9.17 28.67 -4.18
CA ASN A 99 -7.84 28.96 -4.71
C ASN A 99 -6.73 28.07 -4.12
N ASP A 100 -6.95 27.48 -2.95
CA ASP A 100 -5.96 26.68 -2.22
C ASP A 100 -6.26 25.18 -2.27
N VAL A 101 -7.39 24.75 -2.88
CA VAL A 101 -7.80 23.32 -2.94
C VAL A 101 -6.68 22.46 -3.51
N LYS A 102 -6.03 22.92 -4.58
CA LYS A 102 -4.98 22.17 -5.25
C LYS A 102 -3.84 21.80 -4.31
N GLU A 103 -3.27 22.79 -3.64
CA GLU A 103 -2.18 22.57 -2.69
C GLU A 103 -2.65 21.71 -1.49
N PHE A 104 -3.86 21.94 -0.97
CA PHE A 104 -4.42 21.17 0.13
C PHE A 104 -4.54 19.67 -0.20
N VAL A 105 -5.14 19.35 -1.33
CA VAL A 105 -5.38 17.97 -1.76
C VAL A 105 -4.06 17.27 -2.07
N GLN A 106 -3.14 17.94 -2.78
CA GLN A 106 -1.80 17.42 -3.05
C GLN A 106 -1.04 17.12 -1.76
N GLN A 107 -1.14 17.99 -0.75
CA GLN A 107 -0.52 17.76 0.56
C GLN A 107 -1.15 16.56 1.30
N ILE A 108 -2.47 16.36 1.20
CA ILE A 108 -3.15 15.20 1.78
C ILE A 108 -2.69 13.91 1.09
N ILE A 109 -2.63 13.88 -0.25
CA ILE A 109 -2.11 12.74 -1.02
C ILE A 109 -0.66 12.44 -0.62
N GLN A 110 0.20 13.46 -0.57
CA GLN A 110 1.60 13.27 -0.18
C GLN A 110 1.72 12.74 1.24
N THR A 111 0.90 13.22 2.17
CA THR A 111 0.88 12.70 3.56
C THR A 111 0.35 11.26 3.59
N CYS A 112 -0.63 10.93 2.75
CA CYS A 112 -1.18 9.60 2.58
C CYS A 112 -0.09 8.61 2.14
N LEU A 113 0.66 8.93 1.07
CA LEU A 113 1.70 8.06 0.51
C LEU A 113 2.89 7.83 1.45
N ASN A 114 3.13 8.74 2.39
CA ASN A 114 4.16 8.60 3.42
C ASN A 114 3.64 7.94 4.71
N SER A 115 2.33 7.72 4.82
CA SER A 115 1.72 7.03 5.97
C SER A 115 1.83 5.53 5.82
N LYS A 116 1.96 4.82 6.94
CA LYS A 116 1.99 3.34 6.95
C LYS A 116 0.64 2.70 7.27
N VAL A 117 -0.29 3.46 7.86
CA VAL A 117 -1.47 2.89 8.54
C VAL A 117 -2.77 3.61 8.19
N TYR A 118 -2.73 4.89 7.79
CA TYR A 118 -3.91 5.75 7.77
C TYR A 118 -4.41 6.15 6.36
N HIS A 119 -4.06 5.39 5.32
CA HIS A 119 -4.43 5.68 3.93
C HIS A 119 -5.93 5.95 3.75
N GLU A 120 -6.76 5.11 4.35
CA GLU A 120 -8.23 5.20 4.29
C GLU A 120 -8.76 6.53 4.86
N LEU A 121 -8.12 7.05 5.91
CA LEU A 121 -8.52 8.32 6.53
C LEU A 121 -8.20 9.48 5.59
N TYR A 122 -7.01 9.48 4.97
CA TYR A 122 -6.61 10.55 4.06
C TYR A 122 -7.40 10.53 2.75
N VAL A 123 -7.58 9.35 2.15
CA VAL A 123 -8.44 9.19 0.97
C VAL A 123 -9.88 9.58 1.30
N GLY A 124 -10.37 9.18 2.48
CA GLY A 124 -11.67 9.58 2.97
C GLY A 124 -11.85 11.09 3.08
N LEU A 125 -10.84 11.81 3.59
CA LEU A 125 -10.91 13.27 3.67
C LEU A 125 -11.08 13.90 2.28
N ILE A 126 -10.34 13.43 1.29
CA ILE A 126 -10.41 13.94 -0.08
C ILE A 126 -11.78 13.65 -0.69
N ILE A 127 -12.30 12.44 -0.53
CA ILE A 127 -13.62 12.08 -1.05
C ILE A 127 -14.72 12.89 -0.32
N HIS A 128 -14.58 13.13 0.99
CA HIS A 128 -15.57 13.90 1.74
C HIS A 128 -15.52 15.39 1.36
N LEU A 129 -14.34 15.91 1.01
CA LEU A 129 -14.21 17.26 0.43
C LEU A 129 -14.86 17.32 -0.95
N TYR A 130 -14.66 16.30 -1.77
CA TYR A 130 -15.29 16.18 -3.09
C TYR A 130 -16.82 16.16 -3.00
N CYS A 131 -17.38 15.38 -2.07
CA CYS A 131 -18.82 15.28 -1.84
C CYS A 131 -19.42 16.45 -1.02
N SER A 132 -18.64 17.51 -0.72
CA SER A 132 -19.12 18.63 0.13
C SER A 132 -20.14 19.55 -0.55
N GLY A 133 -20.46 19.32 -1.82
CA GLY A 133 -21.45 20.08 -2.60
C GLY A 133 -20.93 21.39 -3.19
N LYS A 134 -19.63 21.68 -3.06
CA LYS A 134 -18.99 22.85 -3.69
C LYS A 134 -18.41 22.46 -5.05
N GLU A 135 -19.16 22.70 -6.13
CA GLU A 135 -18.83 22.25 -7.49
C GLU A 135 -17.39 22.59 -7.93
N GLN A 136 -16.92 23.82 -7.67
CA GLN A 136 -15.55 24.23 -7.98
C GLN A 136 -14.48 23.40 -7.25
N ILE A 137 -14.74 23.01 -6.00
CA ILE A 137 -13.83 22.15 -5.23
C ILE A 137 -13.86 20.73 -5.81
N SER A 138 -15.03 20.22 -6.15
CA SER A 138 -15.19 18.89 -6.74
C SER A 138 -14.45 18.78 -8.08
N SER A 139 -14.61 19.77 -8.98
CA SER A 139 -13.88 19.84 -10.26
C SER A 139 -12.37 19.82 -10.04
N CYS A 140 -11.86 20.70 -9.16
CA CYS A 140 -10.44 20.78 -8.85
C CYS A 140 -9.88 19.46 -8.28
N ILE A 141 -10.64 18.80 -7.38
CA ILE A 141 -10.25 17.50 -6.85
C ILE A 141 -10.19 16.43 -7.95
N SER A 142 -11.19 16.37 -8.84
CA SER A 142 -11.17 15.39 -9.94
C SER A 142 -9.98 15.59 -10.88
N GLU A 143 -9.61 16.84 -11.20
CA GLU A 143 -8.43 17.16 -11.99
C GLU A 143 -7.14 16.67 -11.32
N ILE A 144 -6.98 16.94 -10.01
CA ILE A 144 -5.79 16.52 -9.25
C ILE A 144 -5.67 15.00 -9.17
N ILE A 145 -6.80 14.30 -9.01
CA ILE A 145 -6.80 12.84 -8.95
C ILE A 145 -6.48 12.25 -10.32
N ASN A 146 -6.98 12.85 -11.41
CA ASN A 146 -6.60 12.45 -12.76
C ASN A 146 -5.10 12.72 -13.04
N GLU A 147 -4.56 13.88 -12.64
CA GLU A 147 -3.11 14.16 -12.71
C GLU A 147 -2.30 13.09 -11.93
N TYR A 148 -2.78 12.71 -10.74
CA TYR A 148 -2.18 11.65 -9.94
C TYR A 148 -2.24 10.28 -10.65
N PHE A 149 -3.33 9.98 -11.34
CA PHE A 149 -3.49 8.72 -12.08
C PHE A 149 -2.61 8.65 -13.33
N ASP A 150 -2.45 9.76 -14.05
CA ASP A 150 -1.52 9.83 -15.17
C ASP A 150 -0.07 9.60 -14.71
N CYS A 151 0.30 10.12 -13.53
CA CYS A 151 1.60 9.83 -12.92
C CYS A 151 1.81 8.34 -12.63
N ILE A 152 0.75 7.59 -12.29
CA ILE A 152 0.81 6.15 -12.05
C ILE A 152 1.13 5.38 -13.34
N CYS A 153 0.50 5.76 -14.45
CA CYS A 153 0.75 5.14 -15.75
C CYS A 153 2.19 5.32 -16.23
N HIS A 154 2.90 6.32 -15.72
CA HIS A 154 4.31 6.59 -16.02
C HIS A 154 5.26 6.19 -14.88
N LEU A 155 4.81 5.40 -13.90
CA LEU A 155 5.69 4.87 -12.87
C LEU A 155 6.69 3.90 -13.48
N ASP A 156 7.96 4.21 -13.32
CA ASP A 156 9.05 3.32 -13.67
C ASP A 156 9.17 2.21 -12.62
N PHE A 157 8.68 1.01 -12.95
CA PHE A 157 8.78 -0.17 -12.08
C PHE A 157 10.19 -0.78 -12.06
N PHE A 158 10.98 -0.60 -13.12
CA PHE A 158 12.34 -1.14 -13.30
C PHE A 158 13.41 -0.40 -12.49
N LYS A 159 13.17 0.85 -12.09
CA LYS A 159 14.07 1.63 -11.21
C LYS A 159 14.24 1.13 -9.77
N LEU A 160 13.90 -0.11 -9.46
CA LEU A 160 14.30 -0.74 -8.21
C LEU A 160 15.68 -1.36 -8.42
N ASN A 161 16.74 -0.55 -8.29
CA ASN A 161 18.16 -0.90 -8.35
C ASN A 161 18.45 -2.39 -8.60
N ASP A 162 18.37 -2.80 -9.86
CA ASP A 162 18.94 -4.06 -10.32
C ASP A 162 20.19 -3.68 -11.11
N ASP A 163 21.31 -3.65 -10.39
CA ASP A 163 22.64 -3.73 -10.97
C ASP A 163 23.51 -4.55 -10.00
N GLU A 164 23.47 -5.88 -10.16
CA GLU A 164 24.58 -6.84 -9.97
C GLU A 164 25.49 -6.80 -8.71
N LYS A 165 25.19 -6.05 -7.64
CA LYS A 165 26.19 -5.73 -6.58
C LYS A 165 25.72 -5.87 -5.12
N ASN A 166 24.81 -6.79 -4.81
CA ASN A 166 24.31 -6.96 -3.44
C ASN A 166 25.24 -7.74 -2.49
N GLN A 167 26.57 -7.60 -2.62
CA GLN A 167 27.47 -8.05 -1.56
C GLN A 167 27.81 -6.95 -0.55
N GLU A 168 27.53 -5.67 -0.86
CA GLU A 168 27.83 -4.54 0.03
C GLU A 168 26.68 -3.50 0.15
N GLU A 169 25.41 -3.93 0.12
CA GLU A 169 24.29 -3.01 0.39
C GLU A 169 24.38 -2.51 1.85
N SER A 170 24.40 -1.19 2.06
CA SER A 170 24.34 -0.63 3.41
C SER A 170 22.92 -0.74 3.99
N TYR A 171 22.80 -0.66 5.32
CA TYR A 171 21.47 -0.66 5.96
C TYR A 171 20.57 0.48 5.46
N ASN A 172 21.15 1.65 5.16
CA ASN A 172 20.40 2.79 4.67
C ASN A 172 19.88 2.54 3.25
N ASP A 173 20.71 1.96 2.38
CA ASP A 173 20.32 1.60 1.01
C ASP A 173 19.18 0.57 1.01
N PHE A 174 19.28 -0.44 1.88
CA PHE A 174 18.20 -1.41 2.12
C PHE A 174 16.91 -0.72 2.55
N CYS A 175 16.99 0.19 3.54
CA CYS A 175 15.82 0.93 4.00
C CYS A 175 15.18 1.78 2.90
N ASP A 176 15.99 2.47 2.10
CA ASP A 176 15.51 3.32 1.01
C ASP A 176 14.86 2.50 -0.10
N ARG A 177 15.44 1.34 -0.44
CA ARG A 177 14.84 0.38 -1.38
C ARG A 177 13.50 -0.15 -0.89
N VAL A 178 13.41 -0.56 0.38
CA VAL A 178 12.16 -1.01 0.99
C VAL A 178 11.12 0.12 1.01
N ASN A 179 11.53 1.35 1.36
CA ASN A 179 10.63 2.50 1.36
C ASN A 179 10.13 2.82 -0.05
N ALA A 180 10.99 2.79 -1.07
CA ALA A 180 10.62 3.00 -2.47
C ALA A 180 9.62 1.93 -2.94
N LYS A 181 9.86 0.66 -2.61
CA LYS A 181 8.93 -0.44 -2.89
C LYS A 181 7.57 -0.24 -2.22
N CYS A 182 7.56 0.06 -0.91
CA CYS A 182 6.32 0.34 -0.18
C CYS A 182 5.57 1.53 -0.78
N LYS A 183 6.28 2.59 -1.17
CA LYS A 183 5.67 3.78 -1.80
C LYS A 183 4.96 3.41 -3.09
N LYS A 184 5.58 2.62 -3.99
CA LYS A 184 4.93 2.15 -5.23
C LYS A 184 3.66 1.35 -4.93
N ILE A 185 3.71 0.41 -3.97
CA ILE A 185 2.53 -0.37 -3.54
C ILE A 185 1.42 0.55 -3.05
N PHE A 186 1.76 1.49 -2.15
CA PHE A 186 0.76 2.40 -1.58
C PHE A 186 0.18 3.37 -2.60
N THR A 187 0.97 3.82 -3.57
CA THR A 187 0.50 4.63 -4.70
C THR A 187 -0.59 3.89 -5.49
N ILE A 188 -0.34 2.64 -5.85
CA ILE A 188 -1.32 1.78 -6.53
C ILE A 188 -2.54 1.52 -5.64
N LYS A 189 -2.34 1.24 -4.35
CA LYS A 189 -3.45 1.04 -3.40
C LYS A 189 -4.34 2.26 -3.26
N VAL A 190 -3.77 3.47 -3.20
CA VAL A 190 -4.52 4.73 -3.09
C VAL A 190 -5.34 5.01 -4.34
N PHE A 191 -4.80 4.71 -5.53
CA PHE A 191 -5.56 4.77 -6.79
C PHE A 191 -6.86 3.97 -6.68
N PHE A 192 -6.75 2.73 -6.23
CA PHE A 192 -7.88 1.84 -6.06
C PHE A 192 -8.87 2.33 -4.99
N MET A 193 -8.38 2.91 -3.90
CA MET A 193 -9.26 3.48 -2.87
C MET A 193 -10.11 4.65 -3.38
N PHE A 194 -9.63 5.46 -4.33
CA PHE A 194 -10.43 6.53 -4.91
C PHE A 194 -11.60 6.02 -5.75
N HIS A 195 -11.44 4.87 -6.40
CA HIS A 195 -12.52 4.21 -7.14
C HIS A 195 -13.60 3.58 -6.24
N LEU A 196 -13.42 3.53 -4.92
CA LEU A 196 -14.46 3.08 -4.00
C LEU A 196 -15.63 4.07 -3.89
N SER A 197 -15.44 5.33 -4.31
CA SER A 197 -16.51 6.33 -4.38
C SER A 197 -17.14 6.35 -5.77
N GLU A 198 -18.41 5.96 -5.86
CA GLU A 198 -19.17 5.95 -7.12
C GLU A 198 -19.30 7.36 -7.74
N GLU A 199 -19.45 8.39 -6.90
CA GLU A 199 -19.57 9.77 -7.40
C GLU A 199 -18.27 10.28 -8.00
N LEU A 200 -17.14 9.98 -7.34
CA LEU A 200 -15.84 10.39 -7.84
C LEU A 200 -15.46 9.56 -9.07
N SER A 201 -15.66 8.25 -9.05
CA SER A 201 -15.24 7.33 -10.12
C SER A 201 -15.80 7.68 -11.49
N LYS A 202 -17.01 8.26 -11.56
CA LYS A 202 -17.64 8.73 -12.80
C LYS A 202 -16.86 9.86 -13.50
N HIS A 203 -15.99 10.55 -12.78
CA HIS A 203 -15.22 11.70 -13.25
C HIS A 203 -13.72 11.38 -13.41
N LEU A 204 -13.32 10.12 -13.23
CA LEU A 204 -11.93 9.68 -13.36
C LEU A 204 -11.67 9.17 -14.78
N THR A 205 -10.51 9.54 -15.34
CA THR A 205 -10.11 9.23 -16.72
C THR A 205 -9.51 7.84 -16.87
N LYS A 206 -8.96 7.29 -15.79
CA LYS A 206 -8.39 5.94 -15.74
C LYS A 206 -9.28 5.04 -14.91
N THR A 207 -9.32 3.77 -15.28
CA THR A 207 -10.08 2.73 -14.61
C THR A 207 -9.14 1.74 -13.92
N PRO A 208 -9.64 0.95 -12.95
CA PRO A 208 -8.88 -0.17 -12.39
C PRO A 208 -8.34 -1.12 -13.45
N GLN A 209 -9.06 -1.32 -14.55
CA GLN A 209 -8.64 -2.17 -15.65
C GLN A 209 -7.39 -1.66 -16.36
N ASP A 210 -7.28 -0.34 -16.56
CA ASP A 210 -6.12 0.27 -17.23
C ASP A 210 -4.84 0.02 -16.43
N ILE A 211 -4.92 0.19 -15.10
CA ILE A 211 -3.78 -0.06 -14.21
C ILE A 211 -3.41 -1.54 -14.16
N ILE A 212 -4.40 -2.44 -14.12
CA ILE A 212 -4.15 -3.89 -14.18
C ILE A 212 -3.42 -4.26 -15.48
N GLN A 213 -3.83 -3.74 -16.63
CA GLN A 213 -3.17 -4.01 -17.92
C GLN A 213 -1.73 -3.51 -17.97
N ILE A 214 -1.48 -2.33 -17.40
CA ILE A 214 -0.13 -1.78 -17.28
C ILE A 214 0.73 -2.70 -16.41
N LEU A 215 0.23 -3.09 -15.24
CA LEU A 215 0.92 -4.02 -14.34
C LEU A 215 1.15 -5.40 -14.98
N SER A 216 0.18 -5.94 -15.72
CA SER A 216 0.33 -7.20 -16.46
C SER A 216 1.47 -7.11 -17.49
N SER A 217 1.53 -6.02 -18.26
CA SER A 217 2.58 -5.79 -19.27
C SER A 217 3.96 -5.72 -18.63
N PHE A 218 4.10 -4.97 -17.53
CA PHE A 218 5.35 -4.91 -16.78
C PHE A 218 5.73 -6.25 -16.13
N LEU A 219 4.75 -7.03 -15.66
CA LEU A 219 5.00 -8.34 -15.09
C LEU A 219 5.63 -9.28 -16.11
N GLU A 220 5.05 -9.34 -17.30
CA GLU A 220 5.54 -10.16 -18.41
C GLU A 220 6.98 -9.76 -18.79
N GLU A 221 7.26 -8.47 -18.89
CA GLU A 221 8.60 -7.96 -19.17
C GLU A 221 9.60 -8.28 -18.03
N CYS A 222 9.23 -8.06 -16.76
CA CYS A 222 10.08 -8.37 -15.61
C CYS A 222 10.37 -9.89 -15.51
N ILE A 223 9.41 -10.75 -15.88
CA ILE A 223 9.63 -12.21 -15.97
C ILE A 223 10.65 -12.53 -17.07
N HIS A 224 10.50 -11.98 -18.28
CA HIS A 224 11.45 -12.20 -19.38
C HIS A 224 12.87 -11.75 -19.05
N GLN A 225 13.01 -10.65 -18.30
CA GLN A 225 14.30 -10.13 -17.85
C GLN A 225 14.84 -10.81 -16.59
N ASN A 226 14.11 -11.78 -16.01
CA ASN A 226 14.45 -12.44 -14.75
C ASN A 226 14.65 -11.46 -13.56
N ASN A 227 13.95 -10.30 -13.59
CA ASN A 227 13.98 -9.30 -12.53
C ASN A 227 13.03 -9.70 -11.38
N LYS A 228 13.57 -10.49 -10.45
CA LYS A 228 12.80 -11.11 -9.36
C LYS A 228 12.20 -10.08 -8.40
N GLU A 229 12.90 -8.97 -8.13
CA GLU A 229 12.42 -7.96 -7.20
C GLU A 229 11.24 -7.15 -7.78
N CYS A 230 11.35 -6.78 -9.05
CA CYS A 230 10.28 -6.16 -9.82
C CYS A 230 9.08 -7.11 -9.93
N THR A 231 9.31 -8.37 -10.31
CA THR A 231 8.25 -9.39 -10.39
C THR A 231 7.51 -9.51 -9.05
N GLU A 232 8.23 -9.60 -7.93
CA GLU A 232 7.62 -9.65 -6.60
C GLU A 232 6.76 -8.40 -6.32
N LEU A 233 7.28 -7.20 -6.60
CA LEU A 233 6.53 -5.96 -6.40
C LEU A 233 5.24 -5.94 -7.23
N ILE A 234 5.32 -6.24 -8.53
CA ILE A 234 4.18 -6.15 -9.43
C ILE A 234 3.11 -7.17 -9.03
N LEU A 235 3.51 -8.40 -8.69
CA LEU A 235 2.59 -9.43 -8.20
C LEU A 235 1.87 -9.00 -6.91
N LEU A 236 2.58 -8.36 -5.98
CA LEU A 236 1.96 -7.80 -4.76
C LEU A 236 0.96 -6.69 -5.09
N CYS A 237 1.30 -5.78 -6.01
CA CYS A 237 0.38 -4.74 -6.47
C CYS A 237 -0.88 -5.35 -7.07
N ILE A 238 -0.74 -6.34 -7.98
CA ILE A 238 -1.86 -7.02 -8.63
C ILE A 238 -2.71 -7.78 -7.62
N LYS A 239 -2.08 -8.50 -6.67
CA LYS A 239 -2.79 -9.18 -5.57
C LYS A 239 -3.63 -8.20 -4.77
N ASP A 240 -3.05 -7.05 -4.40
CA ASP A 240 -3.76 -5.99 -3.70
C ASP A 240 -4.96 -5.46 -4.51
N CYS A 241 -4.92 -5.46 -5.85
CA CYS A 241 -6.05 -5.09 -6.70
C CYS A 241 -7.22 -6.05 -6.55
N TYR A 242 -6.96 -7.35 -6.51
CA TYR A 242 -8.01 -8.37 -6.52
C TYR A 242 -8.41 -8.80 -5.10
N GLU A 243 -7.61 -8.52 -4.08
CA GLU A 243 -7.97 -8.86 -2.71
C GLU A 243 -9.22 -8.10 -2.28
N ASN A 244 -10.13 -8.83 -1.63
CA ASN A 244 -11.44 -8.32 -1.28
C ASN A 244 -11.32 -7.11 -0.35
N LYS A 245 -11.81 -5.95 -0.79
CA LYS A 245 -11.73 -4.69 -0.03
C LYS A 245 -12.99 -4.40 0.78
N ASP A 246 -13.86 -5.39 0.97
CA ASP A 246 -15.13 -5.27 1.71
C ASP A 246 -14.96 -4.69 3.14
N GLU A 247 -13.74 -4.74 3.70
CA GLU A 247 -13.42 -4.18 5.01
C GLU A 247 -12.93 -2.72 5.00
N ILE A 248 -12.58 -2.15 3.84
CA ILE A 248 -12.12 -0.76 3.75
C ILE A 248 -13.31 0.16 4.01
N LYS A 249 -13.35 0.72 5.22
CA LYS A 249 -14.39 1.66 5.65
C LYS A 249 -13.87 3.08 5.55
N ILE A 250 -14.35 3.82 4.55
CA ILE A 250 -14.12 5.26 4.46
C ILE A 250 -14.96 5.95 5.55
N PRO A 251 -14.36 6.68 6.51
CA PRO A 251 -15.10 7.29 7.59
C PRO A 251 -16.09 8.37 7.10
N SER A 252 -17.28 8.38 7.70
CA SER A 252 -18.34 9.41 7.55
C SER A 252 -19.00 9.54 6.18
N ILE A 253 -18.48 8.86 5.16
CA ILE A 253 -19.20 8.63 3.92
C ILE A 253 -19.86 7.26 4.08
N HIS A 254 -21.13 7.26 4.46
CA HIS A 254 -21.93 6.06 4.26
C HIS A 254 -22.03 5.85 2.75
N LEU A 255 -21.15 5.01 2.18
CA LEU A 255 -21.33 4.49 0.84
C LEU A 255 -22.66 3.72 0.89
N LYS A 256 -23.74 4.40 0.47
CA LYS A 256 -25.11 3.86 0.52
C LYS A 256 -25.23 2.63 -0.39
N THR A 257 -24.39 2.58 -1.42
CA THR A 257 -24.22 1.46 -2.32
C THR A 257 -23.02 0.63 -1.88
N PRO A 258 -23.14 -0.71 -1.78
CA PRO A 258 -21.99 -1.59 -1.64
C PRO A 258 -20.96 -1.26 -2.70
N ILE A 259 -19.69 -1.21 -2.32
CA ILE A 259 -18.60 -0.98 -3.26
C ILE A 259 -18.60 -2.15 -4.24
N VAL A 260 -18.94 -1.88 -5.49
CA VAL A 260 -18.94 -2.90 -6.54
C VAL A 260 -17.55 -3.05 -7.17
N TRP A 261 -16.56 -3.19 -6.30
CA TRP A 261 -15.15 -3.39 -6.64
C TRP A 261 -14.96 -4.45 -7.73
N LYS A 262 -15.67 -5.57 -7.54
CA LYS A 262 -15.65 -6.75 -8.41
C LYS A 262 -16.26 -6.51 -9.79
N GLU A 263 -17.17 -5.54 -9.93
CA GLU A 263 -17.76 -5.17 -11.21
C GLU A 263 -16.85 -4.22 -12.01
N MET A 264 -16.04 -3.40 -11.31
CA MET A 264 -15.10 -2.48 -11.94
C MET A 264 -13.81 -3.17 -12.44
N THR A 265 -13.46 -4.31 -11.86
CA THR A 265 -12.28 -5.11 -12.26
C THR A 265 -12.70 -6.34 -13.05
N LYS A 266 -12.52 -6.33 -14.37
CA LYS A 266 -12.58 -7.57 -15.15
C LYS A 266 -11.26 -8.31 -15.00
N ILE A 267 -11.30 -9.63 -15.08
CA ILE A 267 -10.07 -10.40 -15.09
C ILE A 267 -9.42 -10.22 -16.45
N ASP A 268 -8.18 -9.77 -16.44
CA ASP A 268 -7.33 -9.89 -17.62
C ASP A 268 -7.05 -11.38 -17.85
N PHE A 269 -7.66 -11.97 -18.88
CA PHE A 269 -7.53 -13.39 -19.19
C PHE A 269 -6.09 -13.82 -19.50
N LYS A 270 -5.19 -12.87 -19.79
CA LYS A 270 -3.76 -13.15 -19.96
C LYS A 270 -3.04 -13.35 -18.63
N LEU A 271 -3.46 -12.63 -17.59
CA LEU A 271 -2.76 -12.60 -16.30
C LEU A 271 -2.63 -13.99 -15.64
N PRO A 272 -3.68 -14.84 -15.54
CA PRO A 272 -3.51 -16.21 -15.05
C PRO A 272 -2.51 -17.04 -15.86
N LYS A 273 -2.45 -16.84 -17.19
CA LYS A 273 -1.51 -17.58 -18.05
C LYS A 273 -0.07 -17.15 -17.79
N ILE A 274 0.19 -15.85 -17.76
CA ILE A 274 1.53 -15.29 -17.45
C ILE A 274 2.04 -15.82 -16.10
N ILE A 275 1.17 -15.84 -15.08
CA ILE A 275 1.55 -16.32 -13.74
C ILE A 275 1.81 -17.84 -13.75
N GLN A 276 0.97 -18.62 -14.44
CA GLN A 276 1.12 -20.07 -14.54
C GLN A 276 2.40 -20.45 -15.29
N GLU A 277 2.66 -19.81 -16.43
CA GLU A 277 3.89 -19.99 -17.21
C GLU A 277 5.13 -19.71 -16.34
N TYR A 278 5.12 -18.62 -15.56
CA TYR A 278 6.21 -18.31 -14.65
C TYR A 278 6.45 -19.39 -13.58
N ILE A 279 5.39 -19.96 -13.00
CA ILE A 279 5.51 -21.08 -12.05
C ILE A 279 6.13 -22.30 -12.74
N ASP A 280 5.68 -22.60 -13.96
CA ASP A 280 6.06 -23.81 -14.71
C ASP A 280 7.50 -23.75 -15.23
N THR A 281 8.09 -22.55 -15.40
CA THR A 281 9.53 -22.41 -15.71
C THR A 281 10.46 -22.98 -14.64
N GLY A 282 9.96 -23.32 -13.45
CA GLY A 282 10.73 -23.96 -12.38
C GLY A 282 11.75 -23.04 -11.68
N ASN A 283 11.88 -21.78 -12.13
CA ASN A 283 12.82 -20.79 -11.61
C ASN A 283 12.27 -19.75 -10.60
N PRO A 284 11.01 -19.78 -10.10
CA PRO A 284 10.57 -18.75 -9.17
C PRO A 284 11.23 -18.94 -7.81
N VAL A 285 11.73 -17.85 -7.23
CA VAL A 285 12.15 -17.81 -5.82
C VAL A 285 10.96 -18.26 -4.96
N PRO A 286 11.13 -19.12 -3.93
CA PRO A 286 10.01 -19.69 -3.18
C PRO A 286 8.97 -18.66 -2.73
N LYS A 287 9.44 -17.50 -2.26
CA LYS A 287 8.59 -16.36 -1.87
C LYS A 287 7.70 -15.86 -3.01
N VAL A 288 8.27 -15.65 -4.19
CA VAL A 288 7.54 -15.18 -5.38
C VAL A 288 6.55 -16.24 -5.85
N ARG A 289 6.96 -17.53 -5.82
CA ARG A 289 6.09 -18.66 -6.13
C ARG A 289 4.84 -18.70 -5.26
N PHE A 290 4.96 -18.47 -3.95
CA PHE A 290 3.80 -18.40 -3.06
C PHE A 290 2.84 -17.26 -3.44
N ILE A 291 3.37 -16.07 -3.77
CA ILE A 291 2.55 -14.94 -4.22
C ILE A 291 1.80 -15.29 -5.51
N CYS A 292 2.47 -15.95 -6.47
CA CYS A 292 1.84 -16.42 -7.70
C CYS A 292 0.70 -17.41 -7.44
N LEU A 293 0.90 -18.39 -6.57
CA LEU A 293 -0.13 -19.38 -6.22
C LEU A 293 -1.34 -18.74 -5.54
N ASP A 294 -1.10 -17.84 -4.57
CA ASP A 294 -2.16 -17.08 -3.90
C ASP A 294 -2.97 -16.25 -4.92
N LEU A 295 -2.27 -15.57 -5.82
CA LEU A 295 -2.91 -14.73 -6.83
C LEU A 295 -3.72 -15.58 -7.82
N LEU A 296 -3.23 -16.73 -8.26
CA LEU A 296 -3.99 -17.64 -9.12
C LEU A 296 -5.27 -18.12 -8.43
N ALA A 297 -5.20 -18.52 -7.16
CA ALA A 297 -6.38 -18.92 -6.39
C ALA A 297 -7.40 -17.78 -6.29
N LEU A 298 -6.94 -16.56 -6.05
CA LEU A 298 -7.77 -15.36 -5.99
C LEU A 298 -8.44 -15.03 -7.34
N LEU A 299 -7.69 -15.08 -8.44
CA LEU A 299 -8.21 -14.86 -9.79
C LEU A 299 -9.25 -15.91 -10.18
N ASN A 300 -8.99 -17.20 -9.89
CA ASN A 300 -9.94 -18.28 -10.15
C ASN A 300 -11.26 -18.08 -9.38
N LYS A 301 -11.17 -17.67 -8.11
CA LYS A 301 -12.35 -17.33 -7.31
C LYS A 301 -13.15 -16.18 -7.91
N HIS A 302 -12.48 -15.12 -8.40
CA HIS A 302 -13.15 -14.02 -9.08
C HIS A 302 -13.79 -14.46 -10.41
N GLN A 303 -13.14 -15.32 -11.21
CA GLN A 303 -13.73 -15.87 -12.44
C GLN A 303 -15.01 -16.65 -12.18
N GLN A 304 -15.05 -17.42 -11.09
CA GLN A 304 -16.24 -18.18 -10.69
C GLN A 304 -17.39 -17.26 -10.31
N ASN A 305 -17.10 -16.19 -9.55
CA ASN A 305 -18.11 -15.21 -9.14
C ASN A 305 -18.68 -14.39 -10.30
N GLN A 306 -17.95 -14.24 -11.41
CA GLN A 306 -18.42 -13.52 -12.62
C GLN A 306 -19.32 -14.37 -13.53
N LYS A 307 -19.42 -15.69 -13.31
CA LYS A 307 -20.25 -16.61 -14.10
C LYS A 307 -21.62 -16.92 -13.47
N GLN A 308 -21.87 -16.39 -12.27
CA GLN A 308 -23.13 -16.51 -11.52
C GLN A 308 -23.96 -15.25 -11.70
#